data_AF-A0A925IZY9-F1
#
_entry.id   AF-A0A925IZY9-F1
#
_cell.length_a   1.000
_cell.length_b   1.000
_cell.length_c   1.000
_cell.angle_alpha   90.00
_cell.angle_beta   90.00
_cell.angle_gamma   90.00
#
_symmetry.space_group_name_H-M   'P 1'
#
loop_
_entity.id
_entity.type
_entity.pdbx_description
1 polymer ?
#
loop_
_entity_poly.entity_id
_entity_poly.type
_entity_poly.pdbx_seq_one_letter_code
_entity_poly.pdbx_strand_id
1 'polypeptide(L)'
;MKKGQKLLLFFLVLAALSWGVYECKYRYSIYSDRRDRPWAYSDDVNAKLLLGTWQGQFRDPDGVSKTIRLTIVEPVTDEERAKKAARRRRKGLGSREDKRHFDGSAMVTSKLGTEAYELNGWVAEEDWHQLSKVHFQVADEAKRLRKNFGLGQGEGGRCQGDDLTLTLNFGYTTASGSGYSDSADPRYERKVPVRFSRVTP
;
A
#
# COMPACT_ATOMS: atom_id res chain seq x y z
N MET A 1 -48.35 -32.35 2.11
CA MET A 1 -47.70 -31.03 1.89
C MET A 1 -48.31 -30.35 0.67
N LYS A 2 -48.82 -29.13 0.83
CA LYS A 2 -49.36 -28.34 -0.29
C LYS A 2 -48.21 -27.92 -1.23
N LYS A 3 -48.46 -27.77 -2.53
CA LYS A 3 -47.44 -27.38 -3.54
C LYS A 3 -46.63 -26.15 -3.10
N GLY A 4 -47.28 -25.16 -2.46
CA GLY A 4 -46.62 -23.97 -1.91
C GLY A 4 -45.60 -24.26 -0.79
N GLN A 5 -45.84 -25.26 0.07
CA GLN A 5 -44.87 -25.63 1.12
C GLN A 5 -43.61 -26.26 0.53
N LYS A 6 -43.75 -27.07 -0.53
CA LYS A 6 -42.59 -27.66 -1.24
C LYS A 6 -41.75 -26.59 -1.94
N LEU A 7 -42.40 -25.60 -2.55
CA LEU A 7 -41.73 -24.47 -3.21
C LEU A 7 -40.96 -23.61 -2.20
N LEU A 8 -41.57 -23.31 -1.05
CA LEU A 8 -40.92 -22.54 0.02
C LEU A 8 -39.71 -23.28 0.61
N LEU A 9 -39.85 -24.58 0.90
CA LEU A 9 -38.72 -25.42 1.33
C LEU A 9 -37.59 -25.44 0.29
N PHE A 10 -37.93 -25.53 -0.99
CA PHE A 10 -36.93 -25.49 -2.06
C PHE A 10 -36.17 -24.16 -2.09
N PHE A 11 -36.85 -23.01 -1.98
CA PHE A 11 -36.18 -21.71 -1.89
C PHE A 11 -35.33 -21.55 -0.63
N LEU A 12 -35.77 -22.08 0.52
CA LEU A 12 -34.98 -22.07 1.75
C LEU A 12 -33.70 -22.89 1.60
N VAL A 13 -33.76 -24.07 0.98
CA VAL A 13 -32.58 -24.90 0.70
C VAL A 13 -31.64 -24.17 -0.25
N LEU A 14 -32.14 -23.54 -1.31
CA LEU A 14 -31.32 -22.74 -2.22
C LEU A 14 -30.66 -21.54 -1.53
N ALA A 15 -31.39 -20.84 -0.66
CA ALA A 15 -30.86 -19.73 0.12
C ALA A 15 -29.75 -20.20 1.06
N ALA A 16 -29.95 -21.31 1.78
CA ALA A 16 -28.94 -21.91 2.65
C ALA A 16 -27.70 -22.36 1.89
N LEU A 17 -27.87 -22.98 0.71
CA LEU A 17 -26.75 -23.38 -0.15
C LEU A 17 -25.99 -22.16 -0.68
N SER A 18 -26.72 -21.13 -1.11
CA SER A 18 -26.12 -19.88 -1.58
C SER A 18 -25.31 -19.19 -0.47
N TRP A 19 -25.86 -19.12 0.74
CA TRP A 19 -25.17 -18.62 1.93
C TRP A 19 -23.92 -19.45 2.26
N GLY A 20 -24.03 -20.78 2.28
CA GLY A 20 -22.89 -21.66 2.56
C GLY A 20 -21.75 -21.49 1.54
N VAL A 21 -22.06 -21.36 0.25
CA VAL A 21 -21.06 -21.09 -0.79
C VAL A 21 -20.40 -19.72 -0.59
N TYR A 22 -21.18 -18.70 -0.21
CA TYR A 22 -20.66 -17.37 0.12
C TYR A 22 -19.66 -17.43 1.28
N GLU A 23 -20.05 -18.05 2.39
CA GLU A 23 -19.22 -18.12 3.61
C GLU A 23 -17.92 -18.89 3.35
N CYS A 24 -17.99 -20.03 2.66
CA CYS A 24 -16.80 -20.79 2.28
C CYS A 24 -15.83 -19.97 1.45
N LYS A 25 -16.32 -19.18 0.47
CA LYS A 25 -15.46 -18.30 -0.33
C LYS A 25 -14.84 -17.18 0.48
N TYR A 26 -15.64 -16.55 1.36
CA TYR A 26 -15.19 -15.45 2.19
C TYR A 26 -14.08 -15.91 3.15
N ARG A 27 -14.31 -17.02 3.88
CA ARG A 27 -13.32 -17.62 4.79
C ARG A 27 -12.08 -18.13 4.07
N TYR A 28 -12.24 -18.77 2.92
CA TYR A 28 -11.10 -19.20 2.12
C TYR A 28 -10.25 -17.99 1.66
N SER A 29 -10.88 -16.87 1.29
CA SER A 29 -10.15 -15.66 0.93
C SER A 29 -9.32 -15.13 2.10
N ILE A 30 -9.88 -15.08 3.31
CA ILE A 30 -9.13 -14.65 4.51
C ILE A 30 -7.94 -15.57 4.76
N TYR A 31 -8.16 -16.89 4.71
CA TYR A 31 -7.10 -17.86 4.91
C TYR A 31 -5.98 -17.72 3.87
N SER A 32 -6.34 -17.56 2.59
CA SER A 32 -5.37 -17.34 1.51
C SER A 32 -4.61 -16.03 1.71
N ASP A 33 -5.29 -14.94 2.05
CA ASP A 33 -4.65 -13.62 2.27
C ASP A 33 -3.63 -13.69 3.41
N ARG A 34 -3.93 -14.36 4.53
CA ARG A 34 -2.99 -14.53 5.66
C ARG A 34 -1.77 -15.37 5.28
N ARG A 35 -1.98 -16.45 4.53
CA ARG A 35 -0.90 -17.34 4.10
C ARG A 35 0.01 -16.66 3.08
N ASP A 36 -0.60 -15.96 2.13
CA ASP A 36 0.08 -15.44 0.95
C ASP A 36 0.61 -14.01 1.15
N ARG A 37 0.06 -13.27 2.13
CA ARG A 37 0.38 -11.87 2.42
C ARG A 37 0.54 -11.65 3.93
N PRO A 38 1.46 -12.38 4.60
CA PRO A 38 1.64 -12.26 6.06
C PRO A 38 2.15 -10.88 6.50
N TRP A 39 2.66 -10.06 5.57
CA TRP A 39 3.00 -8.65 5.79
C TRP A 39 1.78 -7.75 6.01
N ALA A 40 0.61 -8.16 5.49
CA ALA A 40 -0.63 -7.38 5.52
C ALA A 40 -1.69 -7.96 6.46
N TYR A 41 -1.69 -9.27 6.70
CA TYR A 41 -2.73 -9.94 7.48
C TYR A 41 -2.14 -10.93 8.47
N SER A 42 -2.67 -10.93 9.69
CA SER A 42 -2.35 -11.91 10.73
C SER A 42 -3.58 -12.21 11.60
N ASP A 43 -3.57 -13.36 12.26
CA ASP A 43 -4.50 -13.69 13.36
C ASP A 43 -4.02 -13.16 14.71
N ASP A 44 -2.72 -12.88 14.84
CA ASP A 44 -2.16 -12.31 16.05
C ASP A 44 -2.45 -10.81 16.11
N VAL A 45 -3.19 -10.41 17.13
CA VAL A 45 -3.54 -9.00 17.42
C VAL A 45 -2.30 -8.15 17.66
N ASN A 46 -1.20 -8.75 18.11
CA ASN A 46 0.06 -8.06 18.36
C ASN A 46 1.02 -8.10 17.16
N ALA A 47 0.62 -8.70 16.03
CA ALA A 47 1.45 -8.76 14.84
C ALA A 47 1.77 -7.35 14.34
N LYS A 48 3.07 -7.07 14.23
CA LYS A 48 3.58 -5.79 13.76
C LYS A 48 3.65 -5.79 12.22
N LEU A 49 2.47 -5.71 11.61
CA LEU A 49 2.27 -5.72 10.16
C LEU A 49 2.82 -4.45 9.49
N LEU A 50 3.13 -4.53 8.20
CA LEU A 50 3.63 -3.38 7.44
C LEU A 50 2.56 -2.28 7.26
N LEU A 51 1.28 -2.66 7.33
CA LEU A 51 0.14 -1.74 7.16
C LEU A 51 0.13 -0.61 8.19
N GLY A 52 -0.53 0.48 7.80
CA GLY A 52 -0.77 1.64 8.65
C GLY A 52 0.13 2.82 8.30
N THR A 53 0.22 3.76 9.24
CA THR A 53 0.90 5.03 9.02
C THR A 53 2.24 5.08 9.73
N TRP A 54 3.23 5.59 9.01
CA TRP A 54 4.63 5.69 9.36
C TRP A 54 5.07 7.14 9.23
N GLN A 55 5.86 7.64 10.17
CA GLN A 55 6.33 9.02 10.15
C GLN A 55 7.85 9.09 10.31
N GLY A 56 8.50 9.88 9.46
CA GLY A 56 9.94 10.08 9.49
C GLY A 56 10.32 11.51 9.15
N GLN A 57 11.60 11.83 9.33
CA GLN A 57 12.19 13.11 8.95
C GLN A 57 13.45 12.88 8.15
N PHE A 58 13.70 13.77 7.19
CA PHE A 58 14.89 13.69 6.35
C PHE A 58 15.29 15.08 5.83
N ARG A 59 16.49 15.16 5.25
CA ARG A 59 16.92 16.33 4.49
C ARG A 59 17.05 15.95 3.03
N ASP A 60 16.50 16.76 2.14
CA ASP A 60 16.65 16.55 0.72
C ASP A 60 18.08 16.90 0.24
N PRO A 61 18.41 16.72 -1.05
CA PRO A 61 19.72 17.05 -1.58
C PRO A 61 20.13 18.53 -1.43
N ASP A 62 19.17 19.44 -1.36
CA ASP A 62 19.39 20.87 -1.08
C ASP A 62 19.51 21.18 0.43
N GLY A 63 19.45 20.16 1.29
CA GLY A 63 19.52 20.30 2.73
C GLY A 63 18.24 20.81 3.38
N VAL A 64 17.13 20.90 2.64
CA VAL A 64 15.82 21.30 3.16
C VAL A 64 15.29 20.18 4.04
N SER A 65 14.97 20.50 5.30
CA SER A 65 14.36 19.55 6.23
C SER A 65 12.91 19.30 5.86
N LYS A 66 12.53 18.02 5.78
CA LYS A 66 11.19 17.56 5.42
C LYS A 66 10.71 16.52 6.43
N THR A 67 9.41 16.54 6.70
CA THR A 67 8.71 15.47 7.41
C THR A 67 7.91 14.67 6.39
N ILE A 68 7.93 13.35 6.50
CA ILE A 68 7.14 12.45 5.66
C ILE A 68 6.20 11.65 6.55
N ARG A 69 4.94 11.59 6.12
CA ARG A 69 3.92 10.70 6.68
C ARG A 69 3.46 9.75 5.59
N LEU A 70 3.87 8.50 5.69
CA LEU A 70 3.64 7.43 4.72
C LEU A 70 2.54 6.50 5.25
N THR A 71 1.58 6.11 4.42
CA THR A 71 0.50 5.19 4.79
C THR A 71 0.47 4.04 3.81
N ILE A 72 0.57 2.81 4.30
CA ILE A 72 0.43 1.58 3.52
C ILE A 72 -0.95 1.00 3.82
N VAL A 73 -1.73 0.76 2.78
CA VAL A 73 -3.13 0.31 2.91
C VAL A 73 -3.25 -1.19 2.69
N GLU A 74 -4.34 -1.76 3.20
CA GLU A 74 -4.63 -3.18 3.00
C GLU A 74 -4.87 -3.50 1.51
N PRO A 75 -4.34 -4.63 1.00
CA PRO A 75 -4.56 -5.03 -0.40
C PRO A 75 -6.02 -5.30 -0.78
N VAL A 76 -6.84 -5.76 0.17
CA VAL A 76 -8.24 -6.16 -0.05
C VAL A 76 -9.04 -5.87 1.22
N THR A 77 -9.97 -4.93 1.10
CA THR A 77 -10.86 -4.58 2.22
C THR A 77 -11.93 -5.65 2.44
N ASP A 78 -12.55 -5.64 3.63
CA ASP A 78 -13.67 -6.54 3.93
C ASP A 78 -14.86 -6.36 2.99
N GLU A 79 -15.14 -5.14 2.57
CA GLU A 79 -16.22 -4.84 1.63
C GLU A 79 -15.92 -5.43 0.24
N GLU A 80 -14.69 -5.26 -0.24
CA GLU A 80 -14.25 -5.84 -1.50
C GLU A 80 -14.30 -7.37 -1.47
N ARG A 81 -13.89 -7.95 -0.33
CA ARG A 81 -13.96 -9.39 -0.07
C ARG A 81 -15.39 -9.90 -0.09
N ALA A 82 -16.31 -9.23 0.61
CA ALA A 82 -17.73 -9.56 0.63
C ALA A 82 -18.33 -9.50 -0.79
N LYS A 83 -18.02 -8.45 -1.54
CA LYS A 83 -18.47 -8.28 -2.93
C LYS A 83 -17.92 -9.37 -3.86
N LYS A 84 -16.67 -9.79 -3.67
CA LYS A 84 -16.04 -10.89 -4.41
C LYS A 84 -16.66 -12.25 -4.07
N ALA A 85 -16.96 -12.51 -2.79
CA ALA A 85 -17.60 -13.74 -2.35
C ALA A 85 -19.05 -13.87 -2.88
N ALA A 86 -19.80 -12.76 -2.91
CA ALA A 86 -21.17 -12.71 -3.40
C ALA A 86 -21.29 -12.91 -4.93
N ARG A 87 -20.26 -12.56 -5.71
CA ARG A 87 -20.29 -12.68 -7.17
C ARG A 87 -20.03 -14.12 -7.63
N ARG A 88 -20.81 -14.57 -8.61
CA ARG A 88 -20.51 -15.78 -9.39
C ARG A 88 -19.29 -15.47 -10.26
N ARG A 89 -18.29 -16.36 -10.24
CA ARG A 89 -16.93 -16.18 -10.81
C ARG A 89 -17.01 -15.79 -12.30
N ARG A 90 -17.13 -14.49 -12.61
CA ARG A 90 -16.86 -13.98 -13.96
C ARG A 90 -15.35 -13.95 -14.11
N LYS A 91 -14.82 -14.67 -15.11
CA LYS A 91 -13.45 -14.50 -15.58
C LYS A 91 -13.32 -13.05 -16.07
N GLY A 92 -12.85 -12.16 -15.21
CA GLY A 92 -12.65 -10.75 -15.52
C GLY A 92 -11.49 -10.24 -14.71
N LEU A 93 -10.46 -9.79 -15.44
CA LEU A 93 -9.23 -9.08 -15.06
C LEU A 93 -8.80 -9.27 -13.60
N GLY A 94 -7.80 -10.14 -13.44
CA GLY A 94 -7.32 -10.70 -12.18
C GLY A 94 -7.25 -9.71 -11.02
N SER A 95 -7.76 -10.17 -9.87
CA SER A 95 -7.15 -9.88 -8.58
C SER A 95 -5.65 -9.82 -8.80
N ARG A 96 -5.00 -8.65 -8.62
CA ARG A 96 -3.54 -8.51 -8.77
C ARG A 96 -2.90 -9.76 -8.17
N GLU A 97 -2.39 -10.64 -9.04
CA GLU A 97 -1.86 -11.95 -8.62
C GLU A 97 -0.61 -11.78 -7.78
N ASP A 98 -0.04 -10.59 -7.81
CA ASP A 98 1.13 -10.23 -7.03
C ASP A 98 0.77 -10.07 -5.55
N LYS A 99 1.03 -11.15 -4.81
CA LYS A 99 0.85 -11.25 -3.36
C LYS A 99 1.80 -10.32 -2.58
N ARG A 100 2.84 -9.82 -3.24
CA ARG A 100 3.86 -8.96 -2.64
C ARG A 100 3.60 -7.47 -2.84
N HIS A 101 2.67 -7.12 -3.71
CA HIS A 101 2.39 -5.74 -4.05
C HIS A 101 1.64 -5.04 -2.92
N PHE A 102 2.04 -3.81 -2.60
CA PHE A 102 1.31 -2.91 -1.72
C PHE A 102 1.09 -1.55 -2.38
N ASP A 103 0.02 -0.90 -1.97
CA ASP A 103 -0.34 0.46 -2.37
C ASP A 103 -0.38 1.35 -1.12
N GLY A 104 -0.37 2.66 -1.33
CA GLY A 104 -0.43 3.62 -0.24
C GLY A 104 -0.39 5.07 -0.69
N SER A 105 -0.17 5.95 0.28
CA SER A 105 0.04 7.37 0.04
C SER A 105 1.12 7.92 0.95
N ALA A 106 1.73 9.02 0.55
CA ALA A 106 2.66 9.75 1.41
C ALA A 106 2.37 11.25 1.34
N MET A 107 2.56 11.93 2.47
CA MET A 107 2.50 13.39 2.54
C MET A 107 3.84 13.90 3.05
N VAL A 108 4.48 14.75 2.25
CA VAL A 108 5.77 15.37 2.56
C VAL A 108 5.55 16.84 2.85
N THR A 109 5.96 17.29 4.03
CA THR A 109 5.82 18.69 4.45
C THR A 109 7.19 19.30 4.69
N SER A 110 7.39 20.52 4.22
CA SER A 110 8.63 21.29 4.35
C SER A 110 8.32 22.79 4.45
N LYS A 111 9.37 23.60 4.63
CA LYS A 111 9.25 25.08 4.54
C LYS A 111 8.75 25.58 3.18
N LEU A 112 8.87 24.77 2.12
CA LEU A 112 8.44 25.12 0.76
C LEU A 112 6.95 24.81 0.53
N GLY A 113 6.31 24.08 1.44
CA GLY A 113 4.93 23.62 1.31
C GLY A 113 4.80 22.11 1.55
N THR A 114 3.62 21.60 1.19
CA THR A 114 3.23 20.21 1.35
C THR A 114 2.96 19.58 -0.01
N GLU A 115 3.49 18.38 -0.24
CA GLU A 115 3.32 17.61 -1.46
C GLU A 115 2.75 16.23 -1.11
N ALA A 116 1.69 15.84 -1.81
CA ALA A 116 1.04 14.54 -1.65
C ALA A 116 1.50 13.60 -2.75
N TYR A 117 1.75 12.35 -2.38
CA TYR A 117 2.19 11.28 -3.25
C TYR A 117 1.26 10.08 -3.13
N GLU A 118 1.00 9.44 -4.26
CA GLU A 118 0.60 8.04 -4.31
C GLU A 118 1.87 7.18 -4.29
N LEU A 119 1.81 6.04 -3.64
CA LEU A 119 2.92 5.09 -3.66
C LEU A 119 2.45 3.67 -3.90
N ASN A 120 3.33 2.92 -4.54
CA ASN A 120 3.20 1.47 -4.69
C ASN A 120 4.56 0.82 -4.54
N GLY A 121 4.59 -0.46 -4.22
CA GLY A 121 5.83 -1.18 -4.02
C GLY A 121 5.64 -2.66 -3.83
N TRP A 122 6.74 -3.34 -3.54
CA TRP A 122 6.77 -4.78 -3.31
C TRP A 122 7.60 -5.13 -2.08
N VAL A 123 7.10 -6.11 -1.33
CA VAL A 123 7.89 -6.80 -0.30
C VAL A 123 8.75 -7.91 -0.93
N ALA A 124 9.88 -8.22 -0.30
CA ALA A 124 10.75 -9.30 -0.73
C ALA A 124 10.10 -10.67 -0.44
N GLU A 125 10.42 -11.65 -1.26
CA GLU A 125 9.87 -13.01 -1.16
C GLU A 125 10.46 -13.81 0.00
N GLU A 126 11.74 -13.59 0.29
CA GLU A 126 12.48 -14.27 1.36
C GLU A 126 12.12 -13.74 2.74
N ASP A 127 11.88 -12.42 2.83
CA ASP A 127 11.49 -11.74 4.07
C ASP A 127 10.38 -10.72 3.77
N TRP A 128 9.17 -11.09 4.18
CA TRP A 128 7.95 -10.28 4.08
C TRP A 128 8.04 -8.91 4.78
N HIS A 129 9.12 -8.67 5.54
CA HIS A 129 9.39 -7.40 6.22
C HIS A 129 10.39 -6.51 5.47
N GLN A 130 10.96 -6.96 4.34
CA GLN A 130 11.85 -6.16 3.53
C GLN A 130 11.10 -5.55 2.35
N LEU A 131 11.19 -4.23 2.18
CA LEU A 131 10.63 -3.51 1.04
C LEU A 131 11.71 -3.42 -0.04
N SER A 132 11.48 -4.13 -1.15
CA SER A 132 12.41 -4.19 -2.27
C SER A 132 12.49 -2.84 -2.99
N LYS A 133 11.32 -2.28 -3.30
CA LYS A 133 11.21 -1.04 -4.07
C LYS A 133 9.88 -0.34 -3.75
N VAL A 134 9.94 0.97 -3.61
CA VAL A 134 8.76 1.85 -3.42
C VAL A 134 8.83 2.94 -4.47
N HIS A 135 7.77 3.12 -5.25
CA HIS A 135 7.64 4.21 -6.19
C HIS A 135 6.78 5.30 -5.61
N PHE A 136 7.20 6.55 -5.77
CA PHE A 136 6.43 7.71 -5.38
C PHE A 136 6.01 8.47 -6.63
N GLN A 137 4.73 8.79 -6.73
CA GLN A 137 4.16 9.59 -7.82
C GLN A 137 3.39 10.73 -7.19
N VAL A 138 3.54 11.95 -7.71
CA VAL A 138 2.81 13.10 -7.18
C VAL A 138 1.33 12.88 -7.43
N ALA A 139 0.51 12.95 -6.37
CA ALA A 139 -0.92 12.68 -6.47
C ALA A 139 -1.66 13.73 -7.31
N ASP A 140 -1.15 14.96 -7.34
CA ASP A 140 -1.70 16.09 -8.09
C ASP A 140 -0.55 16.92 -8.68
N GLU A 141 -0.24 16.69 -9.96
CA GLU A 141 0.85 17.39 -10.68
C GLU A 141 0.65 18.92 -10.74
N ALA A 142 -0.58 19.41 -10.58
CA ALA A 142 -0.84 20.85 -10.49
C ALA A 142 -0.38 21.46 -9.16
N LYS A 143 -0.30 20.65 -8.10
CA LYS A 143 0.17 21.05 -6.76
C LYS A 143 1.63 20.69 -6.50
N ARG A 144 2.32 20.12 -7.49
CA ARG A 144 3.74 19.76 -7.38
C ARG A 144 4.61 20.99 -7.07
N LEU A 145 5.47 20.88 -6.07
CA LEU A 145 6.38 21.97 -5.72
C LEU A 145 7.42 22.15 -6.83
N ARG A 146 7.67 23.41 -7.21
CA ARG A 146 8.66 23.80 -8.22
C ARG A 146 9.99 24.17 -7.55
N LYS A 147 11.10 24.04 -8.29
CA LYS A 147 12.47 24.24 -7.78
C LYS A 147 12.72 23.44 -6.49
N ASN A 148 12.37 22.16 -6.53
CA ASN A 148 12.34 21.28 -5.37
C ASN A 148 12.75 19.86 -5.74
N PHE A 149 13.52 19.21 -4.87
CA PHE A 149 13.72 17.76 -4.91
C PHE A 149 12.53 17.04 -4.28
N GLY A 150 11.70 16.44 -5.13
CA GLY A 150 10.57 15.60 -4.74
C GLY A 150 11.00 14.14 -4.57
N LEU A 151 10.13 13.32 -3.95
CA LEU A 151 10.35 11.88 -3.85
C LEU A 151 10.20 11.22 -5.23
N GLY A 152 11.13 10.31 -5.56
CA GLY A 152 11.02 9.49 -6.76
C GLY A 152 10.88 8.00 -6.44
N GLN A 153 11.82 7.46 -5.68
CA GLN A 153 11.86 6.03 -5.35
C GLN A 153 12.40 5.81 -3.93
N GLY A 154 11.97 4.74 -3.29
CA GLY A 154 12.58 4.19 -2.07
C GLY A 154 13.11 2.78 -2.31
N GLU A 155 14.20 2.41 -1.65
CA GLU A 155 14.80 1.08 -1.72
C GLU A 155 15.46 0.66 -0.41
N GLY A 156 15.78 -0.65 -0.30
CA GLY A 156 16.45 -1.21 0.87
C GLY A 156 15.63 -1.05 2.15
N GLY A 157 14.31 -1.10 2.03
CA GLY A 157 13.45 -0.85 3.17
C GLY A 157 13.37 -2.06 4.09
N ARG A 158 13.30 -1.85 5.40
CA ARG A 158 13.16 -2.92 6.39
C ARG A 158 12.22 -2.51 7.49
N CYS A 159 11.19 -3.32 7.72
CA CYS A 159 10.23 -3.17 8.79
C CYS A 159 10.65 -4.08 9.96
N GLN A 160 10.74 -3.53 11.16
CA GLN A 160 10.97 -4.31 12.37
C GLN A 160 10.15 -3.69 13.50
N GLY A 161 9.01 -4.34 13.80
CA GLY A 161 8.11 -3.85 14.84
C GLY A 161 7.46 -2.52 14.46
N ASP A 162 7.79 -1.48 15.22
CA ASP A 162 7.29 -0.12 15.02
C ASP A 162 8.31 0.79 14.33
N ASP A 163 9.41 0.23 13.84
CA ASP A 163 10.41 0.92 13.04
C ASP A 163 10.41 0.45 11.59
N LEU A 164 10.50 1.41 10.67
CA LEU A 164 10.69 1.17 9.25
C LEU A 164 11.88 1.99 8.79
N THR A 165 12.84 1.37 8.11
CA THR A 165 13.89 2.10 7.39
C THR A 165 13.59 2.10 5.91
N LEU A 166 13.92 3.17 5.18
CA LEU A 166 13.84 3.22 3.72
C LEU A 166 14.87 4.22 3.20
N THR A 167 15.61 3.87 2.15
CA THR A 167 16.53 4.79 1.49
C THR A 167 15.82 5.48 0.34
N LEU A 168 15.67 6.80 0.42
CA LEU A 168 14.94 7.62 -0.55
C LEU A 168 15.87 8.18 -1.62
N ASN A 169 15.37 8.17 -2.85
CA ASN A 169 15.92 8.78 -4.05
C ASN A 169 15.00 9.93 -4.48
N PHE A 170 15.59 10.95 -5.08
CA PHE A 170 14.90 12.21 -5.37
C PHE A 170 14.92 12.56 -6.85
N GLY A 171 13.90 13.28 -7.30
CA GLY A 171 13.84 13.92 -8.61
C GLY A 171 13.72 15.42 -8.47
N TYR A 172 14.53 16.18 -9.19
CA TYR A 172 14.42 17.64 -9.17
C TYR A 172 13.36 18.14 -10.16
N THR A 173 12.52 19.05 -9.69
CA THR A 173 11.51 19.72 -10.53
C THR A 173 11.93 21.17 -10.76
N THR A 174 12.05 21.59 -12.01
CA THR A 174 12.46 22.95 -12.37
C THR A 174 11.34 23.97 -12.13
N ALA A 175 11.61 25.24 -12.43
CA ALA A 175 10.62 26.33 -12.38
C ALA A 175 9.46 26.14 -13.36
N SER A 176 9.74 25.61 -14.57
CA SER A 176 8.72 25.32 -15.59
C SER A 176 7.93 24.05 -15.26
N GLY A 177 8.40 23.25 -14.30
CA GLY A 177 7.76 22.02 -13.90
C GLY A 177 8.31 20.75 -14.55
N SER A 178 9.31 20.86 -15.42
CA SER A 178 10.00 19.71 -15.99
C SER A 178 10.88 19.02 -14.96
N GLY A 179 11.09 17.72 -15.13
CA GLY A 179 12.19 17.02 -14.47
C GLY A 179 13.54 17.50 -15.02
N TYR A 180 14.54 17.57 -14.15
CA TYR A 180 15.91 17.87 -14.56
C TYR A 180 16.89 16.99 -13.78
N SER A 181 18.00 16.65 -14.42
CA SER A 181 19.08 15.87 -13.85
C SER A 181 20.42 16.35 -14.40
N ASP A 182 21.44 16.38 -13.56
CA ASP A 182 22.82 16.67 -13.94
C ASP A 182 23.74 15.64 -13.29
N SER A 183 24.45 14.86 -14.10
CA SER A 183 25.37 13.82 -13.62
C SER A 183 26.65 14.40 -13.02
N ALA A 184 26.99 15.66 -13.30
CA ALA A 184 28.15 16.31 -12.70
C ALA A 184 27.85 16.87 -11.30
N ASP A 185 26.57 17.02 -10.94
CA ASP A 185 26.14 17.53 -9.63
C ASP A 185 25.72 16.36 -8.72
N PRO A 186 26.47 16.09 -7.62
CA PRO A 186 26.21 14.94 -6.75
C PRO A 186 24.85 14.99 -6.04
N ARG A 187 24.15 16.13 -6.05
CA ARG A 187 22.79 16.25 -5.49
C ARG A 187 21.78 15.35 -6.20
N TYR A 188 21.94 15.12 -7.51
CA TYR A 188 20.98 14.35 -8.31
C TYR A 188 21.08 12.83 -8.11
N GLU A 189 22.21 12.34 -7.56
CA GLU A 189 22.42 10.93 -7.24
C GLU A 189 22.31 10.64 -5.73
N ARG A 190 22.10 11.69 -4.93
CA ARG A 190 22.10 11.58 -3.47
C ARG A 190 20.94 10.72 -3.00
N LYS A 191 21.29 9.67 -2.26
CA LYS A 191 20.33 8.80 -1.55
C LYS A 191 20.31 9.14 -0.08
N VAL A 192 19.13 9.14 0.53
CA VAL A 192 18.96 9.54 1.94
C VAL A 192 18.26 8.42 2.71
N PRO A 193 18.94 7.75 3.67
CA PRO A 193 18.29 6.79 4.54
C PRO A 193 17.37 7.54 5.51
N VAL A 194 16.12 7.09 5.58
CA VAL A 194 15.10 7.63 6.47
C VAL A 194 14.64 6.54 7.42
N ARG A 195 14.55 6.90 8.69
CA ARG A 195 13.91 6.08 9.71
C ARG A 195 12.52 6.62 9.95
N PHE A 196 11.57 5.72 9.98
CA PHE A 196 10.17 5.99 10.25
C PHE A 196 9.80 5.26 11.52
N SER A 197 8.97 5.91 12.33
CA SER A 197 8.31 5.29 13.46
C SER A 197 6.82 5.17 13.16
N ARG A 198 6.21 4.08 13.61
CA ARG A 198 4.78 3.86 13.46
C ARG A 198 4.01 4.96 14.20
N VAL A 199 3.01 5.53 13.54
CA VAL A 199 2.05 6.43 14.16
C VAL A 199 0.94 5.57 14.75
N THR A 200 0.92 5.44 16.08
CA THR A 200 -0.24 4.86 16.77
C THR A 200 -1.46 5.76 16.60
N PRO A 201 -2.63 5.21 16.27
CA PRO A 201 -3.89 5.96 16.24
C PRO A 201 -4.30 6.48 17.61
#